data_AF-A0A954V4J0-F1
#
_entry.id   AF-A0A954V4J0-F1
#
_cell.length_a   1.000
_cell.length_b   1.000
_cell.length_c   1.000
_cell.angle_alpha   90.00
_cell.angle_beta   90.00
_cell.angle_gamma   90.00
#
_symmetry.space_group_name_H-M   'P 1'
#
loop_
_entity.id
_entity.type
_entity.pdbx_description
1 polymer ?
#
loop_
_entity_poly.entity_id
_entity_poly.type
_entity_poly.pdbx_seq_one_letter_code
_entity_poly.pdbx_strand_id
1 'polypeptide(L)'
;VPGDVNGDGVANMDDFPPIRDHFFQSVTGRAEGDLTLDGFVNFADFRQWKDNAVGVGVSSVPEPAMGSLLSIGMLALGMVRRRK
;
A
#
# COMPACT_ATOMS: atom_id res chain seq x y z
N VAL A 1 12.24 -7.32 -16.22
CA VAL A 1 11.07 -6.55 -16.72
C VAL A 1 10.87 -5.33 -15.83
N PRO A 2 10.41 -4.14 -16.30
CA PRO A 2 10.16 -3.00 -15.41
C PRO A 2 9.22 -3.41 -14.27
N GLY A 3 9.57 -3.04 -13.03
CA GLY A 3 8.82 -3.45 -11.84
C GLY A 3 9.06 -4.88 -11.32
N ASP A 4 9.63 -5.78 -12.12
CA ASP A 4 9.91 -7.17 -11.70
C ASP A 4 11.27 -7.23 -10.97
N VAL A 5 11.23 -7.25 -9.65
CA VAL A 5 12.36 -7.12 -8.72
C VAL A 5 13.04 -8.46 -8.50
N ASN A 6 12.24 -9.52 -8.37
CA ASN A 6 12.73 -10.87 -8.08
C ASN A 6 13.29 -11.60 -9.34
N GLY A 7 13.04 -11.08 -10.54
CA GLY A 7 13.53 -11.62 -11.81
C GLY A 7 12.71 -12.78 -12.37
N ASP A 8 11.49 -13.02 -11.87
CA ASP A 8 10.61 -14.09 -12.34
C ASP A 8 9.88 -13.75 -13.65
N GLY A 9 10.02 -12.50 -14.11
CA GLY A 9 9.47 -12.00 -15.36
C GLY A 9 8.09 -11.37 -15.25
N VAL A 10 7.52 -11.28 -14.05
CA VAL A 10 6.21 -10.66 -13.79
C VAL A 10 6.32 -9.64 -12.67
N ALA A 11 6.04 -8.37 -12.95
CA ALA A 11 5.94 -7.34 -11.92
C ALA A 11 4.63 -7.51 -11.15
N ASN A 12 4.66 -8.03 -9.92
CA ASN A 12 3.47 -8.27 -9.09
C ASN A 12 3.73 -7.97 -7.61
N MET A 13 2.91 -8.49 -6.70
CA MET A 13 3.05 -8.20 -5.27
C MET A 13 4.25 -8.89 -4.61
N ASP A 14 4.79 -9.96 -5.21
CA ASP A 14 5.98 -10.67 -4.74
C ASP A 14 7.27 -9.85 -4.91
N ASP A 15 7.21 -8.76 -5.69
CA ASP A 15 8.31 -7.80 -5.88
C ASP A 15 8.33 -6.67 -4.85
N PHE A 16 7.25 -6.48 -4.10
CA PHE A 16 7.16 -5.42 -3.11
C PHE A 16 8.01 -5.65 -1.84
N PRO A 17 8.15 -6.89 -1.30
CA PRO A 17 8.89 -7.13 -0.07
C PRO A 17 10.33 -6.61 -0.10
N PRO A 18 11.16 -6.83 -1.14
CA PRO A 18 12.52 -6.27 -1.16
C PRO A 18 12.55 -4.73 -1.10
N ILE A 19 11.64 -4.05 -1.81
CA ILE A 19 11.53 -2.58 -1.77
C ILE A 19 11.15 -2.10 -0.36
N ARG A 20 10.17 -2.78 0.27
CA ARG A 20 9.71 -2.47 1.64
C ARG A 20 10.81 -2.71 2.67
N ASP A 21 11.50 -3.83 2.57
CA ASP A 21 12.44 -4.31 3.59
C ASP A 21 13.75 -3.49 3.57
N HIS A 22 14.12 -2.95 2.42
CA HIS A 22 15.30 -2.10 2.26
C HIS A 22 14.99 -0.61 2.07
N PHE A 23 13.75 -0.17 2.29
CA PHE A 23 13.36 1.23 2.08
C PHE A 23 14.25 2.20 2.89
N PHE A 24 14.82 3.20 2.22
CA PHE A 24 15.84 4.12 2.71
C PHE A 24 17.17 3.48 3.16
N GLN A 25 17.57 2.38 2.53
CA GLN A 25 18.84 1.72 2.76
C GLN A 25 19.68 1.70 1.48
N SER A 26 21.00 1.75 1.65
CA SER A 26 21.91 1.47 0.55
C SER A 26 21.97 -0.03 0.30
N VAL A 27 21.90 -0.42 -0.96
CA VAL A 27 21.91 -1.82 -1.40
C VAL A 27 22.87 -1.99 -2.57
N THR A 28 23.13 -3.23 -2.94
CA THR A 28 24.10 -3.58 -3.98
C THR A 28 23.45 -3.98 -5.30
N GLY A 29 22.14 -4.26 -5.30
CA GLY A 29 21.48 -4.60 -6.55
C GLY A 29 19.97 -4.68 -6.51
N ARG A 30 19.44 -4.98 -7.69
CA ARG A 30 18.02 -4.94 -8.00
C ARG A 30 17.16 -5.86 -7.16
N ALA A 31 17.63 -7.08 -6.89
CA ALA A 31 16.90 -8.07 -6.08
C ALA A 31 16.69 -7.60 -4.62
N GLU A 32 17.42 -6.58 -4.19
CA GLU A 32 17.26 -5.93 -2.89
C GLU A 32 16.29 -4.75 -2.95
N GLY A 33 15.60 -4.51 -4.07
CA GLY A 33 14.59 -3.46 -4.22
C GLY A 33 15.08 -2.18 -4.89
N ASP A 34 16.31 -2.13 -5.40
CA ASP A 34 16.86 -1.00 -6.17
C ASP A 34 16.57 -1.16 -7.67
N LEU A 35 15.39 -0.69 -8.10
CA LEU A 35 14.97 -0.79 -9.50
C LEU A 35 15.65 0.25 -10.38
N THR A 36 16.10 1.36 -9.79
CA THR A 36 16.76 2.45 -10.51
C THR A 36 18.27 2.24 -10.67
N LEU A 37 18.84 1.29 -9.94
CA LEU A 37 20.27 0.95 -9.90
C LEU A 37 21.14 2.11 -9.41
N ASP A 38 20.62 2.94 -8.50
CA ASP A 38 21.34 4.05 -7.90
C ASP A 38 22.04 3.70 -6.57
N GLY A 39 21.89 2.44 -6.12
CA GLY A 39 22.43 1.92 -4.88
C GLY A 39 21.64 2.31 -3.64
N PHE A 40 20.43 2.87 -3.78
CA PHE A 40 19.62 3.34 -2.66
C PHE A 40 18.12 3.18 -2.88
N VAL A 41 17.48 2.28 -2.13
CA VAL A 41 16.05 2.01 -2.28
C VAL A 41 15.22 3.17 -1.73
N ASN A 42 14.45 3.82 -2.58
CA ASN A 42 13.65 4.99 -2.22
C ASN A 42 12.33 5.07 -3.01
N PHE A 43 11.69 6.25 -3.01
CA PHE A 43 10.41 6.46 -3.70
C PHE A 43 10.49 6.30 -5.21
N ALA A 44 11.67 6.46 -5.83
CA ALA A 44 11.87 6.22 -7.26
C ALA A 44 11.66 4.75 -7.59
N ASP A 45 12.25 3.85 -6.80
CA ASP A 45 12.12 2.39 -6.95
C ASP A 45 10.69 1.93 -6.71
N PHE A 46 10.08 2.41 -5.61
CA PHE A 46 8.68 2.14 -5.31
C PHE A 46 7.74 2.60 -6.43
N ARG A 47 7.97 3.80 -6.99
CA ARG A 47 7.15 4.33 -8.08
C ARG A 47 7.30 3.47 -9.34
N GLN A 48 8.52 3.08 -9.69
CA GLN A 48 8.77 2.23 -10.83
C GLN A 48 8.08 0.86 -10.69
N TRP A 49 8.11 0.25 -9.50
CA TRP A 49 7.33 -0.97 -9.25
C TRP A 49 5.84 -0.72 -9.38
N LYS A 50 5.30 0.28 -8.68
CA LYS A 50 3.87 0.59 -8.66
C LYS A 50 3.29 0.87 -10.04
N ASP A 51 4.04 1.55 -10.90
CA ASP A 51 3.60 1.90 -12.26
C ASP A 51 3.55 0.67 -13.20
N ASN A 52 4.22 -0.43 -12.84
CA ASN A 52 4.32 -1.64 -13.67
C ASN A 52 3.69 -2.88 -13.04
N ALA A 53 3.37 -2.85 -11.74
CA ALA A 53 2.84 -4.00 -11.02
C ALA A 53 1.42 -4.36 -11.51
N VAL A 54 1.24 -5.60 -11.92
CA VAL A 54 -0.05 -6.17 -12.32
C VAL A 54 -0.70 -6.93 -11.17
N GLY A 55 -2.03 -7.00 -11.16
CA GLY A 55 -2.75 -7.80 -10.16
C GLY A 55 -2.70 -7.25 -8.73
N VAL A 56 -2.08 -6.09 -8.49
CA VAL A 56 -2.16 -5.33 -7.23
C VAL A 56 -3.52 -4.64 -7.17
N GLY A 57 -4.58 -5.43 -7.07
CA GLY A 57 -5.94 -4.96 -6.96
C GLY A 57 -6.17 -4.29 -5.60
N VAL A 58 -6.86 -3.16 -5.60
CA VAL A 58 -7.50 -2.65 -4.39
C VAL A 58 -8.55 -3.67 -3.95
N SER A 59 -8.23 -4.47 -2.94
CA SER A 59 -9.27 -5.23 -2.25
C SER A 59 -10.30 -4.24 -1.71
N SER A 60 -11.57 -4.60 -1.75
CA SER A 60 -12.62 -3.78 -1.14
C SER A 60 -12.27 -3.61 0.34
N VAL A 61 -11.75 -2.44 0.69
CA VAL A 61 -11.53 -2.06 2.08
C VAL A 61 -12.92 -1.93 2.70
N PRO A 62 -13.26 -2.71 3.75
CA PRO A 62 -14.55 -2.58 4.41
C PRO A 62 -14.77 -1.11 4.78
N GLU A 63 -15.95 -0.58 4.45
CA GLU A 63 -16.26 0.81 4.78
C GLU A 63 -16.00 1.02 6.28
N PRO A 64 -15.24 2.07 6.66
CA PRO A 64 -14.98 2.35 8.06
C PRO A 64 -16.33 2.47 8.79
N ALA A 65 -16.39 2.08 10.06
CA ALA A 65 -17.61 2.01 10.88
C ALA A 65 -18.34 3.37 11.10
N MET A 66 -18.01 4.39 10.31
CA MET A 66 -18.62 5.70 10.25
C MET A 66 -20.14 5.63 10.12
N GLY A 67 -20.69 4.76 9.25
CA GLY A 67 -22.14 4.59 9.13
C GLY A 67 -22.79 4.14 10.44
N SER A 68 -22.19 3.16 11.10
CA SER A 68 -22.63 2.64 12.40
C SER A 68 -22.51 3.69 13.50
N LEU A 69 -21.38 4.40 13.56
CA LEU A 69 -21.13 5.45 14.55
C LEU A 69 -22.07 6.64 14.38
N LEU A 70 -22.33 7.06 13.14
CA LEU A 70 -23.28 8.12 12.82
C LEU A 70 -24.70 7.74 13.27
N SER A 71 -25.10 6.49 13.00
CA SER A 71 -26.40 5.95 13.40
C SER A 71 -26.57 5.92 14.92
N ILE A 72 -25.55 5.45 15.64
CA ILE A 72 -25.53 5.44 17.11
C ILE A 72 -25.61 6.88 17.67
N GLY A 73 -24.85 7.81 17.09
CA GLY A 73 -24.87 9.23 17.47
C GLY A 73 -26.24 9.87 17.29
N MET A 74 -26.91 9.62 16.16
CA MET A 74 -28.26 10.13 15.88
C MET A 74 -29.29 9.56 16.87
N LEU A 75 -29.21 8.26 17.19
CA LEU A 75 -30.10 7.62 18.16
C LEU A 75 -29.90 8.21 19.57
N ALA A 76 -28.65 8.40 20.00
CA ALA A 76 -28.32 9.01 21.29
C ALA A 76 -28.85 10.46 21.38
N LEU A 77 -28.65 11.27 20.35
CA LEU A 77 -29.17 12.64 20.28
C LEU A 77 -30.71 12.68 20.33
N GLY A 78 -31.36 11.76 19.63
CA GLY A 78 -32.82 11.61 19.66
C GLY A 78 -33.35 11.23 21.05
N MET A 79 -32.66 10.34 21.76
CA MET A 79 -33.03 9.95 23.14
C MET A 79 -32.87 11.09 24.13
N VAL A 80 -31.80 11.91 24.01
CA VAL A 80 -31.59 13.08 24.88
C VAL A 80 -32.64 14.16 24.64
N ARG A 81 -33.03 14.40 23.39
CA ARG A 81 -34.09 15.38 23.05
C ARG A 81 -35.47 14.99 23.57
N ARG A 82 -35.78 13.70 23.71
CA ARG A 82 -37.07 13.23 24.24
C ARG A 82 -37.17 13.29 25.77
N ARG A 83 -36.05 13.49 26.47
CA ARG A 83 -35.98 13.57 27.94
C ARG A 83 -35.98 15.01 28.48
N LYS A 84 -35.85 16.00 27.59
CA LYS A 84 -36.03 17.42 27.90
C LYS A 84 -37.44 17.83 27.51
#